data_AF-A0A1Y2AYM9-F1
#
_entry.id   AF-A0A1Y2AYM9-F1
#
_cell.length_a   1.000
_cell.length_b   1.000
_cell.length_c   1.000
_cell.angle_alpha   90.00
_cell.angle_beta   90.00
_cell.angle_gamma   90.00
#
_symmetry.space_group_name_H-M   'P 1'
#
loop_
_entity.id
_entity.type
_entity.pdbx_description
1 polymer ?
#
loop_
_entity_poly.entity_id
_entity_poly.type
_entity_poly.pdbx_seq_one_letter_code
_entity_poly.pdbx_strand_id
1 'polypeptide(L)'
;MSYCPACQYTKSALYCASCIREGVAKHHQLSNDLRAQGAASSQRARSLIEQPRGIDSWRQLRAQVANAEQRCARLRRAIAKIPDATAPNSRYVAQSSSVENAFLRIRHQQDEVSRRLVHARCVLVREALAVFGVQRDAIAGLPLPPPQMFRLYPATHINAAVLHTLHLLSLLTRYLSIALPFSPSFSTATHVGRPSLRANVPFVTSTKFRDKNVLWMSTRKKNKYFFTSFALLAFSVSYLAWSQGVDGIGVALDEETTIASTQILALMIALAESPRLGIQSHEPGTKLLPHLGFGMDVNLVVDAVLAGEVWEDTEGWDLVEAPRDAY
;
A
#
# COMPACT_ATOMS: atom_id res chain seq x y z
N MET A 1 -16.04 15.37 -31.62
CA MET A 1 -14.78 15.08 -32.33
C MET A 1 -13.96 16.36 -32.41
N SER A 2 -12.67 16.32 -32.05
CA SER A 2 -11.78 17.50 -32.12
C SER A 2 -10.93 17.47 -33.39
N TYR A 3 -10.66 18.65 -33.96
CA TYR A 3 -9.81 18.80 -35.14
C TYR A 3 -8.39 19.18 -34.75
N CYS A 4 -7.41 18.81 -35.57
CA CYS A 4 -6.05 19.29 -35.40
C CYS A 4 -5.95 20.78 -35.72
N PRO A 5 -5.44 21.63 -34.80
CA PRO A 5 -5.24 23.04 -35.14
C PRO A 5 -4.19 23.22 -36.25
N ALA A 6 -3.25 22.29 -36.40
CA ALA A 6 -2.18 22.38 -37.39
C ALA A 6 -2.57 21.85 -38.79
N CYS A 7 -3.27 20.72 -38.88
CA CYS A 7 -3.59 20.07 -40.15
C CYS A 7 -5.08 19.78 -40.37
N GLN A 8 -5.94 20.21 -39.44
CA GLN A 8 -7.40 20.07 -39.47
C GLN A 8 -7.96 18.63 -39.54
N TYR A 9 -7.13 17.60 -39.41
CA TYR A 9 -7.59 16.21 -39.33
C TYR A 9 -8.33 15.90 -38.02
N THR A 10 -9.39 15.10 -38.13
CA THR A 10 -10.25 14.62 -37.04
C THR A 10 -9.52 13.61 -36.16
N LYS A 11 -9.60 13.75 -34.84
CA LYS A 11 -8.88 12.90 -33.88
C LYS A 11 -9.39 13.05 -32.45
N SER A 12 -8.93 12.17 -31.56
CA SER A 12 -9.29 12.15 -30.13
C SER A 12 -8.46 13.08 -29.24
N ALA A 13 -7.25 13.47 -29.65
CA ALA A 13 -6.34 14.35 -28.88
C ALA A 13 -6.27 15.77 -29.48
N LEU A 14 -5.60 16.73 -28.81
CA LEU A 14 -5.47 18.11 -29.30
C LEU A 14 -4.54 18.24 -30.53
N TYR A 15 -3.43 17.49 -30.58
CA TYR A 15 -2.47 17.41 -31.70
C TYR A 15 -2.40 15.97 -32.27
N CYS A 16 -2.18 15.81 -33.58
CA CYS A 16 -2.11 14.46 -34.17
C CYS A 16 -0.67 13.99 -34.08
N ALA A 17 -0.45 12.68 -33.99
CA ALA A 17 0.90 12.14 -33.81
C ALA A 17 1.88 12.60 -34.89
N SER A 18 1.41 12.78 -36.13
CA SER A 18 2.22 13.32 -37.24
C SER A 18 2.66 14.77 -36.99
N CYS A 19 1.72 15.69 -36.70
CA CYS A 19 2.08 17.10 -36.44
C CYS A 19 2.93 17.28 -35.19
N ILE A 20 2.75 16.45 -34.14
CA ILE A 20 3.61 16.51 -32.95
C ILE A 20 5.04 16.12 -33.33
N ARG A 21 5.22 14.99 -34.03
CA ARG A 21 6.55 14.53 -34.44
C ARG A 21 7.24 15.55 -35.35
N GLU A 22 6.52 16.10 -36.32
CA GLU A 22 7.05 17.12 -37.21
C GLU A 22 7.41 18.41 -36.45
N GLY A 23 6.57 18.84 -35.51
CA GLY A 23 6.83 20.01 -34.66
C GLY A 23 8.08 19.83 -33.79
N VAL A 24 8.23 18.68 -33.14
CA VAL A 24 9.41 18.35 -32.33
C VAL A 24 10.67 18.29 -33.19
N ALA A 25 10.60 17.67 -34.37
CA ALA A 25 11.72 17.60 -35.30
C ALA A 25 12.16 18.99 -35.78
N LYS A 26 11.21 19.85 -36.21
CA LYS A 26 11.50 21.24 -36.61
C LYS A 26 12.09 22.05 -35.46
N HIS A 27 11.60 21.86 -34.22
CA HIS A 27 12.14 22.55 -33.06
C HIS A 27 13.59 22.13 -32.77
N HIS A 28 13.90 20.83 -32.80
CA HIS A 28 15.27 20.34 -32.63
C HIS A 28 16.20 20.86 -33.73
N GLN A 29 15.75 20.84 -34.99
CA GLN A 29 16.50 21.40 -36.10
C GLN A 29 16.81 22.88 -35.87
N LEU A 30 15.79 23.69 -35.57
CA LEU A 30 15.96 25.12 -35.31
C LEU A 30 16.88 25.39 -34.11
N SER A 31 16.75 24.61 -33.04
CA SER A 31 17.61 24.74 -31.84
C SER A 31 19.08 24.43 -32.17
N ASN A 32 19.33 23.39 -32.97
CA ASN A 32 20.67 23.02 -33.40
C ASN A 32 21.27 24.06 -34.34
N ASP A 33 20.49 24.58 -35.30
CA ASP A 33 20.92 25.63 -36.21
C ASP A 33 21.30 26.91 -35.45
N LEU A 34 20.48 27.31 -34.48
CA LEU A 34 20.77 28.46 -33.61
C LEU A 34 22.02 28.24 -32.76
N ARG A 35 22.22 27.03 -32.21
CA ARG A 35 23.43 26.69 -31.45
C ARG A 35 24.69 26.73 -32.33
N ALA A 36 24.61 26.19 -33.54
CA ALA A 36 25.71 26.21 -34.51
C ALA A 36 26.05 27.65 -34.94
N GLN A 37 25.04 28.49 -35.21
CA GLN A 37 25.24 29.91 -35.50
C GLN A 37 25.87 30.66 -34.33
N GLY A 38 25.47 30.36 -33.09
CA GLY A 38 26.07 30.90 -31.88
C GLY A 38 27.55 30.53 -31.76
N ALA A 39 27.88 29.24 -31.89
CA ALA A 39 29.25 28.75 -31.84
C ALA A 39 30.15 29.37 -32.92
N ALA A 40 29.67 29.42 -34.17
CA ALA A 40 30.38 30.04 -35.28
C ALA A 40 30.63 31.55 -35.07
N SER A 41 29.65 32.26 -34.50
CA SER A 41 29.77 33.68 -34.17
C SER A 41 30.79 33.91 -33.04
N SER A 42 30.77 33.08 -32.00
CA SER A 42 31.75 33.14 -30.89
C SER A 42 33.17 32.83 -31.36
N GLN A 43 33.35 31.81 -32.22
CA GLN A 43 34.66 31.49 -32.79
C GLN A 43 35.18 32.63 -33.67
N ARG A 44 34.31 33.21 -34.51
CA ARG A 44 34.65 34.38 -35.33
C ARG A 44 35.07 35.57 -34.45
N ALA A 45 34.35 35.86 -33.37
CA ALA A 45 34.71 36.92 -32.43
C ALA A 45 36.09 36.70 -31.81
N ARG A 46 36.41 35.47 -31.38
CA ARG A 46 37.74 35.13 -30.85
C ARG A 46 38.84 35.37 -31.88
N SER A 47 38.67 34.91 -33.12
CA SER A 47 39.64 35.15 -34.20
C SER A 47 39.82 36.64 -34.54
N LEU A 48 38.78 37.45 -34.35
CA LEU A 48 38.86 38.89 -34.57
C LEU A 48 39.68 39.59 -33.49
N ILE A 49 39.68 39.08 -32.25
CA ILE A 49 40.40 39.61 -31.09
C ILE A 49 41.88 39.19 -31.09
N GLU A 50 42.18 37.94 -31.46
CA GLU A 50 43.53 37.37 -31.35
C GLU A 50 44.51 37.82 -32.45
N GLN A 51 44.01 38.37 -33.56
CA GLN A 51 44.87 38.80 -34.68
C GLN A 51 45.46 40.21 -34.45
N PRO A 52 46.79 40.40 -34.58
CA PRO A 52 47.39 41.72 -34.55
C PRO A 52 46.88 42.56 -35.73
N ARG A 53 46.38 43.76 -35.41
CA ARG A 53 45.58 44.60 -36.29
C ARG A 53 46.09 46.04 -36.29
N GLY A 54 46.22 46.63 -37.48
CA GLY A 54 46.52 48.07 -37.64
C GLY A 54 45.36 48.96 -37.20
N ILE A 55 45.63 50.23 -36.90
CA ILE A 55 44.66 51.20 -36.33
C ILE A 55 43.38 51.33 -37.18
N ASP A 56 43.48 51.31 -38.51
CA ASP A 56 42.32 51.43 -39.40
C ASP A 56 41.40 50.21 -39.35
N SER A 57 41.97 49.02 -39.19
CA SER A 57 41.19 47.78 -39.02
C SER A 57 40.40 47.77 -37.70
N TRP A 58 40.92 48.41 -36.65
CA TRP A 58 40.19 48.63 -35.40
C TRP A 58 39.02 49.58 -35.55
N ARG A 59 39.17 50.65 -36.35
CA ARG A 59 38.08 51.59 -36.64
C ARG A 59 36.95 50.91 -37.39
N GLN A 60 37.28 50.10 -38.40
CA GLN A 60 36.29 49.31 -39.15
C GLN A 60 35.58 48.29 -38.26
N LEU A 61 36.31 47.58 -37.38
CA LEU A 61 35.72 46.61 -36.46
C LEU A 61 34.75 47.29 -35.48
N ARG A 62 35.12 48.43 -34.90
CA ARG A 62 34.22 49.21 -34.02
C ARG A 62 32.94 49.65 -34.73
N ALA A 63 33.05 50.09 -35.99
CA ALA A 63 31.89 50.46 -36.79
C ALA A 63 30.97 49.25 -37.07
N GLN A 64 31.54 48.06 -37.34
CA GLN A 64 30.77 46.83 -37.53
C GLN A 64 30.06 46.39 -36.25
N VAL A 65 30.73 46.48 -35.09
CA VAL A 65 30.13 46.18 -33.77
C VAL A 65 28.95 47.11 -33.50
N ALA A 66 29.12 48.43 -33.69
CA ALA A 66 28.04 49.40 -33.49
C ALA A 66 26.82 49.12 -34.39
N ASN A 67 27.05 48.76 -35.67
CA ASN A 67 25.98 48.38 -36.59
C ASN A 67 25.25 47.09 -36.14
N ALA A 68 26.00 46.09 -35.65
CA ALA A 68 25.44 44.85 -35.15
C ALA A 68 24.60 45.07 -33.88
N GLU A 69 25.07 45.90 -32.95
CA GLU A 69 24.34 46.30 -31.75
C GLU A 69 23.03 47.00 -32.09
N GLN A 70 23.05 47.93 -33.04
CA GLN A 70 21.84 48.62 -33.50
C GLN A 70 20.83 47.66 -34.16
N ARG A 71 21.31 46.65 -34.90
CA ARG A 71 20.46 45.58 -35.46
C ARG A 71 19.85 44.72 -34.35
N CYS A 72 20.63 44.29 -33.36
CA CYS A 72 20.15 43.54 -32.20
C CYS A 72 19.10 44.32 -31.41
N ALA A 73 19.31 45.63 -31.19
CA ALA A 73 18.36 46.50 -30.51
C ALA A 73 17.03 46.60 -31.29
N ARG A 74 17.08 46.74 -32.62
CA ARG A 74 15.88 46.73 -33.47
C ARG A 74 15.12 45.40 -33.40
N LEU A 75 15.83 44.28 -33.48
CA LEU A 75 15.23 42.95 -33.38
C LEU A 75 14.59 42.71 -32.01
N ARG A 76 15.26 43.09 -30.92
CA ARG A 76 14.69 43.00 -29.56
C ARG A 76 13.41 43.81 -29.43
N ARG A 77 13.36 45.03 -29.98
CA ARG A 77 12.14 45.85 -30.01
C ARG A 77 11.05 45.23 -30.88
N ALA A 78 11.40 44.62 -32.01
CA ALA A 78 10.44 43.93 -32.88
C ALA A 78 9.84 42.71 -32.17
N ILE A 79 10.67 41.90 -31.49
CA ILE A 79 10.24 40.76 -30.68
C ILE A 79 9.32 41.22 -29.53
N ALA A 80 9.68 42.31 -28.84
CA ALA A 80 8.86 42.87 -27.77
C ALA A 80 7.50 43.43 -28.26
N LYS A 81 7.36 43.75 -29.55
CA LYS A 81 6.10 44.19 -30.17
C LYS A 81 5.22 43.04 -30.64
N ILE A 82 5.76 41.82 -30.76
CA ILE A 82 4.95 40.63 -31.03
C ILE A 82 4.22 40.34 -29.71
N PRO A 83 2.89 40.54 -29.62
CA PRO A 83 2.16 40.18 -28.42
C PRO A 83 2.42 38.70 -28.14
N ASP A 84 2.75 38.38 -26.89
CA ASP A 84 3.06 37.03 -26.46
C ASP A 84 1.92 36.12 -26.90
N ALA A 85 2.15 35.27 -27.91
CA ALA A 85 1.13 34.34 -28.41
C ALA A 85 0.75 33.27 -27.35
N THR A 86 1.46 33.29 -26.22
CA THR A 86 1.25 32.55 -24.98
C THR A 86 0.47 33.33 -23.93
N ALA A 87 0.14 34.61 -24.15
CA ALA A 87 -0.79 35.34 -23.28
C ALA A 87 -2.13 34.59 -23.32
N PRO A 88 -2.56 33.99 -22.19
CA PRO A 88 -3.70 33.11 -22.21
C PRO A 88 -4.93 33.93 -22.58
N ASN A 89 -5.63 33.52 -23.64
CA ASN A 89 -6.95 34.02 -23.96
C ASN A 89 -7.77 34.05 -22.66
N SER A 90 -8.21 35.22 -22.21
CA SER A 90 -8.91 35.42 -20.93
C SER A 90 -10.11 34.46 -20.73
N ARG A 91 -10.73 34.00 -21.83
CA ARG A 91 -11.77 32.96 -21.83
C ARG A 91 -11.29 31.57 -21.40
N TYR A 92 -10.05 31.18 -21.68
CA TYR A 92 -9.47 29.90 -21.27
C TYR A 92 -9.08 29.88 -19.78
N VAL A 93 -8.67 31.03 -19.21
CA VAL A 93 -8.32 31.14 -17.78
C VAL A 93 -9.55 30.96 -16.89
N ALA A 94 -10.69 31.55 -17.27
CA ALA A 94 -11.96 31.38 -16.55
C ALA A 94 -12.52 29.94 -16.65
N GLN A 95 -12.29 29.24 -17.78
CA GLN A 95 -12.64 27.83 -17.91
C GLN A 95 -11.72 26.92 -17.08
N SER A 96 -10.42 27.25 -16.99
CA SER A 96 -9.45 26.51 -16.16
C SER A 96 -9.78 26.58 -14.68
N SER A 97 -10.12 27.78 -14.15
CA SER A 97 -10.54 27.91 -12.75
C SER A 97 -11.87 27.21 -12.46
N SER A 98 -12.80 27.16 -13.42
CA SER A 98 -14.04 26.38 -13.29
C SER A 98 -13.79 24.87 -13.21
N VAL A 99 -12.84 24.34 -13.99
CA VAL A 99 -12.47 22.92 -13.98
C VAL A 99 -11.71 22.57 -12.70
N GLU A 100 -10.79 23.42 -12.25
CA GLU A 100 -10.07 23.24 -10.99
C GLU A 100 -11.04 23.22 -9.80
N ASN A 101 -11.97 24.17 -9.75
CA ASN A 101 -13.02 24.20 -8.72
C ASN A 101 -13.96 22.99 -8.81
N ALA A 102 -14.19 22.43 -10.00
CA ALA A 102 -14.95 21.18 -10.14
C ALA A 102 -14.16 19.98 -9.63
N PHE A 103 -12.86 19.90 -9.93
CA PHE A 103 -11.96 18.85 -9.44
C PHE A 103 -11.86 18.84 -7.91
N LEU A 104 -11.66 20.02 -7.30
CA LEU A 104 -11.62 20.16 -5.84
C LEU A 104 -12.94 19.73 -5.19
N ARG A 105 -14.08 20.08 -5.78
CA ARG A 105 -15.41 19.64 -5.30
C ARG A 105 -15.58 18.14 -5.38
N ILE A 106 -15.21 17.51 -6.51
CA ILE A 106 -15.28 16.06 -6.67
C ILE A 106 -14.37 15.36 -5.65
N ARG A 107 -13.15 15.86 -5.46
CA ARG A 107 -12.21 15.30 -4.49
C ARG A 107 -12.76 15.37 -3.06
N HIS A 108 -13.30 16.53 -2.66
CA HIS A 108 -13.94 16.68 -1.36
C HIS A 108 -15.14 15.74 -1.19
N GLN A 109 -15.97 15.57 -2.22
CA GLN A 109 -17.08 14.61 -2.20
C GLN A 109 -16.58 13.16 -2.06
N GLN A 110 -15.52 12.78 -2.77
CA GLN A 110 -14.91 11.46 -2.64
C GLN A 110 -14.33 11.22 -1.24
N ASP A 111 -13.68 12.22 -0.64
CA ASP A 111 -13.13 12.14 0.71
C ASP A 111 -14.26 12.02 1.76
N GLU A 112 -15.35 12.77 1.60
CA GLU A 112 -16.57 12.67 2.44
C GLU A 112 -17.20 11.27 2.34
N VAL A 113 -17.41 10.75 1.13
CA VAL A 113 -17.96 9.40 0.92
C VAL A 113 -17.04 8.34 1.50
N SER A 114 -15.71 8.47 1.29
CA SER A 114 -14.72 7.55 1.84
C SER A 114 -14.76 7.52 3.37
N ARG A 115 -14.84 8.68 4.04
CA ARG A 115 -15.00 8.77 5.49
C ARG A 115 -16.27 8.07 5.99
N ARG A 116 -17.41 8.27 5.30
CA ARG A 116 -18.67 7.61 5.65
C ARG A 116 -18.61 6.09 5.46
N LEU A 117 -17.96 5.62 4.41
CA LEU A 117 -17.75 4.19 4.17
C LEU A 117 -16.85 3.55 5.23
N VAL A 118 -15.75 4.20 5.60
CA VAL A 118 -14.88 3.74 6.71
C VAL A 118 -15.68 3.69 8.00
N HIS A 119 -16.42 4.74 8.34
CA HIS A 119 -17.24 4.77 9.56
C HIS A 119 -18.29 3.65 9.58
N ALA A 120 -19.02 3.45 8.48
CA ALA A 120 -20.00 2.37 8.35
C ALA A 120 -19.34 0.98 8.53
N ARG A 121 -18.13 0.78 7.99
CA ARG A 121 -17.36 -0.45 8.19
C ARG A 121 -16.94 -0.64 9.64
N CYS A 122 -16.47 0.41 10.32
CA CYS A 122 -16.10 0.34 11.73
C CYS A 122 -17.31 -0.08 12.58
N VAL A 123 -18.48 0.53 12.34
CA VAL A 123 -19.72 0.16 13.02
C VAL A 123 -20.06 -1.31 12.76
N LEU A 124 -20.07 -1.76 11.50
CA LEU A 124 -20.39 -3.15 11.17
C LEU A 124 -19.41 -4.16 11.76
N VAL A 125 -18.12 -3.85 11.79
CA VAL A 125 -17.11 -4.70 12.44
C VAL A 125 -17.34 -4.72 13.96
N ARG A 126 -17.62 -3.58 14.61
CA ARG A 126 -17.95 -3.54 16.04
C ARG A 126 -19.19 -4.37 16.37
N GLU A 127 -20.24 -4.27 15.57
CA GLU A 127 -21.44 -5.10 15.74
C GLU A 127 -21.13 -6.59 15.56
N ALA A 128 -20.30 -6.95 14.58
CA ALA A 128 -19.85 -8.34 14.43
C ALA A 128 -19.06 -8.83 15.64
N LEU A 129 -18.15 -8.01 16.20
CA LEU A 129 -17.43 -8.34 17.44
C LEU A 129 -18.40 -8.52 18.63
N ALA A 130 -19.41 -7.65 18.75
CA ALA A 130 -20.41 -7.72 19.80
C ALA A 130 -21.26 -9.00 19.70
N VAL A 131 -21.70 -9.37 18.49
CA VAL A 131 -22.45 -10.62 18.25
C VAL A 131 -21.63 -11.86 18.60
N PHE A 132 -20.32 -11.84 18.32
CA PHE A 132 -19.41 -12.91 18.73
C PHE A 132 -18.99 -12.82 20.21
N GLY A 133 -19.43 -11.80 20.95
CA GLY A 133 -19.09 -11.60 22.35
C GLY A 133 -17.59 -11.43 22.57
N VAL A 134 -16.90 -10.71 21.67
CA VAL A 134 -15.46 -10.47 21.76
C VAL A 134 -15.16 -9.45 22.87
N GLN A 135 -14.27 -9.87 23.76
CA GLN A 135 -13.66 -9.08 24.82
C GLN A 135 -12.13 -9.13 24.64
N ARG A 136 -11.38 -8.45 25.51
CA ARG A 136 -9.91 -8.37 25.38
C ARG A 136 -9.22 -9.73 25.42
N ASP A 137 -9.77 -10.66 26.19
CA ASP A 137 -9.21 -11.97 26.52
C ASP A 137 -10.23 -13.12 26.39
N ALA A 138 -11.44 -12.85 25.91
CA ALA A 138 -12.49 -13.85 25.74
C ALA A 138 -13.33 -13.64 24.48
N ILE A 139 -13.90 -14.71 23.95
CA ILE A 139 -14.84 -14.70 22.82
C ILE A 139 -16.00 -15.65 23.11
N ALA A 140 -17.24 -15.20 22.92
CA ALA A 140 -18.45 -15.93 23.31
C ALA A 140 -18.44 -16.40 24.78
N GLY A 141 -17.81 -15.62 25.68
CA GLY A 141 -17.63 -15.98 27.09
C GLY A 141 -16.57 -17.04 27.36
N LEU A 142 -15.85 -17.52 26.33
CA LEU A 142 -14.76 -18.48 26.45
C LEU A 142 -13.41 -17.75 26.46
N PRO A 143 -12.53 -18.00 27.45
CA PRO A 143 -11.23 -17.36 27.52
C PRO A 143 -10.34 -17.84 26.37
N LEU A 144 -9.67 -16.88 25.71
CA LEU A 144 -8.58 -17.14 24.77
C LEU A 144 -7.31 -16.47 25.31
N PRO A 145 -6.65 -17.09 26.30
CA PRO A 145 -5.50 -16.49 26.95
C PRO A 145 -4.27 -16.49 26.03
N PRO A 146 -3.20 -15.78 26.41
CA PRO A 146 -1.89 -15.93 25.78
C PRO A 146 -1.41 -17.41 25.73
N PRO A 147 -0.61 -17.79 24.73
CA PRO A 147 -0.19 -19.18 24.51
C PRO A 147 0.48 -19.85 25.70
N GLN A 148 1.21 -19.08 26.52
CA GLN A 148 1.90 -19.56 27.71
C GLN A 148 0.91 -20.14 28.74
N MET A 149 -0.33 -19.67 28.73
CA MET A 149 -1.36 -20.07 29.69
C MET A 149 -2.33 -21.12 29.13
N PHE A 150 -2.20 -21.58 27.87
CA PHE A 150 -3.14 -22.56 27.31
C PHE A 150 -3.23 -23.85 28.13
N ARG A 151 -2.17 -24.24 28.83
CA ARG A 151 -2.14 -25.41 29.73
C ARG A 151 -3.05 -25.27 30.95
N LEU A 152 -3.39 -24.04 31.35
CA LEU A 152 -4.24 -23.78 32.52
C LEU A 152 -5.74 -23.94 32.21
N TYR A 153 -6.10 -24.19 30.95
CA TYR A 153 -7.49 -24.26 30.51
C TYR A 153 -7.77 -25.61 29.82
N PRO A 154 -8.98 -26.16 30.00
CA PRO A 154 -9.38 -27.38 29.30
C PRO A 154 -9.23 -27.24 27.79
N ALA A 155 -8.73 -28.29 27.13
CA ALA A 155 -8.51 -28.27 25.69
C ALA A 155 -9.79 -27.98 24.89
N THR A 156 -10.94 -28.41 25.40
CA THR A 156 -12.26 -28.12 24.83
C THR A 156 -12.57 -26.62 24.81
N HIS A 157 -12.23 -25.88 25.88
CA HIS A 157 -12.45 -24.43 25.96
C HIS A 157 -11.57 -23.69 24.95
N ILE A 158 -10.27 -24.01 24.89
CA ILE A 158 -9.34 -23.39 23.93
C ILE A 158 -9.78 -23.69 22.49
N ASN A 159 -10.12 -24.93 22.18
CA ASN A 159 -10.59 -25.31 20.85
C ASN A 159 -11.88 -24.57 20.44
N ALA A 160 -12.83 -24.42 21.37
CA ALA A 160 -14.06 -23.68 21.12
C ALA A 160 -13.80 -22.18 20.91
N ALA A 161 -12.98 -21.55 21.76
CA ALA A 161 -12.60 -20.14 21.61
C ALA A 161 -11.87 -19.88 20.27
N VAL A 162 -10.94 -20.77 19.89
CA VAL A 162 -10.26 -20.72 18.59
C VAL A 162 -11.25 -20.87 17.44
N LEU A 163 -12.22 -21.79 17.53
CA LEU A 163 -13.22 -21.99 16.48
C LEU A 163 -14.12 -20.75 16.29
N HIS A 164 -14.59 -20.12 17.38
CA HIS A 164 -15.29 -18.84 17.30
C HIS A 164 -14.44 -17.74 16.65
N THR A 165 -13.14 -17.70 16.99
CA THR A 165 -12.19 -16.76 16.42
C THR A 165 -12.03 -16.98 14.91
N LEU A 166 -11.97 -18.23 14.45
CA LEU A 166 -11.89 -18.56 13.02
C LEU A 166 -13.17 -18.18 12.25
N HIS A 167 -14.35 -18.39 12.84
CA HIS A 167 -15.62 -17.99 12.23
C HIS A 167 -15.72 -16.48 12.09
N LEU A 168 -15.37 -15.73 13.15
CA LEU A 168 -15.30 -14.28 13.11
C LEU A 168 -14.27 -13.81 12.08
N LEU A 169 -13.07 -14.38 12.07
CA LEU A 169 -12.03 -14.05 11.10
C LEU A 169 -12.50 -14.30 9.66
N SER A 170 -13.22 -15.39 9.41
CA SER A 170 -13.79 -15.67 8.10
C SER A 170 -14.87 -14.65 7.70
N LEU A 171 -15.66 -14.17 8.66
CA LEU A 171 -16.66 -13.12 8.42
C LEU A 171 -15.96 -11.80 8.05
N LEU A 172 -14.98 -11.39 8.86
CA LEU A 172 -14.25 -10.13 8.66
C LEU A 172 -13.46 -10.11 7.35
N THR A 173 -12.76 -11.19 7.02
CA THR A 173 -11.95 -11.28 5.79
C THR A 173 -12.82 -11.29 4.53
N ARG A 174 -14.00 -11.94 4.56
CA ARG A 174 -14.99 -11.86 3.48
C ARG A 174 -15.61 -10.48 3.36
N TYR A 175 -15.98 -9.87 4.47
CA TYR A 175 -16.59 -8.54 4.49
C TYR A 175 -15.62 -7.45 3.98
N LEU A 176 -14.36 -7.52 4.38
CA LEU A 176 -13.33 -6.56 3.99
C LEU A 176 -12.63 -6.92 2.67
N SER A 177 -12.95 -8.06 2.06
CA SER A 177 -12.29 -8.60 0.86
C SER A 177 -10.76 -8.65 1.01
N ILE A 178 -10.28 -9.33 2.06
CA ILE A 178 -8.85 -9.48 2.38
C ILE A 178 -8.47 -10.95 2.35
N ALA A 179 -7.38 -11.25 1.65
CA ALA A 179 -6.78 -12.57 1.67
C ALA A 179 -5.71 -12.66 2.76
N LEU A 180 -5.76 -13.74 3.56
CA LEU A 180 -4.78 -13.96 4.62
C LEU A 180 -3.55 -14.72 4.10
N PRO A 181 -2.34 -14.48 4.67
CA PRO A 181 -1.15 -15.26 4.38
C PRO A 181 -1.31 -16.75 4.70
N PHE A 182 -2.00 -17.06 5.81
CA PHE A 182 -2.40 -18.42 6.16
C PHE A 182 -3.91 -18.45 6.38
N SER A 183 -4.61 -19.29 5.63
CA SER A 183 -6.07 -19.36 5.65
C SER A 183 -6.54 -20.62 6.39
N PRO A 184 -7.57 -20.51 7.25
CA PRO A 184 -8.18 -21.68 7.86
C PRO A 184 -8.91 -22.53 6.82
N SER A 185 -8.73 -23.85 6.94
CA SER A 185 -9.34 -24.86 6.08
C SER A 185 -9.95 -25.95 6.95
N PHE A 186 -11.23 -26.23 6.70
CA PHE A 186 -11.98 -27.30 7.35
C PHE A 186 -11.96 -28.53 6.45
N SER A 187 -11.46 -29.66 6.99
CA SER A 187 -11.40 -30.91 6.24
C SER A 187 -12.78 -31.58 6.23
N THR A 188 -13.25 -32.00 5.06
CA THR A 188 -14.53 -32.72 4.91
C THR A 188 -14.42 -34.23 5.16
N ALA A 189 -13.22 -34.81 5.05
CA ALA A 189 -13.06 -36.27 4.87
C ALA A 189 -12.77 -37.10 6.14
N THR A 190 -12.04 -36.60 7.13
CA THR A 190 -11.52 -37.46 8.23
C THR A 190 -11.70 -36.93 9.64
N HIS A 191 -11.92 -35.62 9.83
CA HIS A 191 -12.22 -35.02 11.12
C HIS A 191 -13.08 -33.76 10.91
N VAL A 192 -14.39 -33.93 10.79
CA VAL A 192 -15.34 -32.82 10.71
C VAL A 192 -15.17 -31.96 11.96
N GLY A 193 -14.98 -30.65 11.77
CA GLY A 193 -14.83 -29.69 12.87
C GLY A 193 -13.39 -29.44 13.36
N ARG A 194 -12.36 -30.13 12.84
CA ARG A 194 -10.95 -29.81 13.16
C ARG A 194 -10.34 -28.89 12.11
N PRO A 195 -10.13 -27.60 12.41
CA PRO A 195 -9.55 -26.67 11.47
C PRO A 195 -8.05 -26.94 11.28
N SER A 196 -7.56 -26.57 10.13
CA SER A 196 -6.14 -26.58 9.79
C SER A 196 -5.75 -25.29 9.11
N LEU A 197 -4.53 -24.82 9.32
CA LEU A 197 -3.99 -23.65 8.65
C LEU A 197 -3.20 -24.10 7.42
N ARG A 198 -3.45 -23.43 6.30
CA ARG A 198 -2.72 -23.65 5.04
C ARG A 198 -2.15 -22.33 4.55
N ALA A 199 -0.92 -22.37 4.05
CA ALA A 199 -0.33 -21.23 3.36
C ALA A 199 -1.16 -20.86 2.14
N ASN A 200 -1.45 -19.57 1.99
CA ASN A 200 -2.07 -19.02 0.81
C ASN A 200 -0.96 -18.70 -0.20
N VAL A 201 -0.86 -19.46 -1.28
CA VAL A 201 0.15 -19.24 -2.32
C VAL A 201 -0.51 -18.37 -3.40
N PRO A 202 0.10 -17.24 -3.85
CA PRO A 202 1.52 -16.90 -3.75
C PRO A 202 1.95 -16.02 -2.56
N PHE A 203 1.09 -15.68 -1.59
CA PHE A 203 1.44 -14.76 -0.48
C PHE A 203 2.70 -15.20 0.28
N VAL A 204 2.82 -16.50 0.56
CA VAL A 204 3.95 -17.04 1.33
C VAL A 204 4.88 -17.78 0.39
N THR A 205 6.05 -17.20 0.13
CA THR A 205 7.11 -17.82 -0.69
C THR A 205 7.80 -18.95 0.05
N SER A 206 7.92 -18.84 1.38
CA SER A 206 8.54 -19.84 2.25
C SER A 206 7.92 -21.22 2.08
N THR A 207 8.75 -22.25 2.08
CA THR A 207 8.35 -23.67 2.05
C THR A 207 8.12 -24.23 3.46
N LYS A 208 8.70 -23.61 4.51
CA LYS A 208 8.74 -24.14 5.89
C LYS A 208 7.36 -24.34 6.51
N PHE A 209 6.37 -23.50 6.14
CA PHE A 209 5.02 -23.51 6.71
C PHE A 209 3.94 -23.84 5.68
N ARG A 210 4.31 -24.50 4.56
CA ARG A 210 3.35 -24.90 3.53
C ARG A 210 2.49 -26.08 3.94
N ASP A 211 3.00 -26.93 4.81
CA ASP A 211 2.30 -28.13 5.25
C ASP A 211 1.04 -27.78 6.05
N LYS A 212 0.07 -28.68 5.99
CA LYS A 212 -1.20 -28.55 6.71
C LYS A 212 -0.94 -28.70 8.21
N ASN A 213 -0.99 -27.59 8.95
CA ASN A 213 -0.84 -27.60 10.40
C ASN A 213 -2.22 -27.64 11.06
N VAL A 214 -2.43 -28.57 12.00
CA VAL A 214 -3.72 -28.78 12.67
C VAL A 214 -3.88 -27.77 13.79
N LEU A 215 -4.95 -26.97 13.72
CA LEU A 215 -5.31 -26.00 14.76
C LEU A 215 -6.35 -26.62 15.69
N TRP A 216 -5.94 -27.71 16.35
CA TRP A 216 -6.77 -28.40 17.33
C TRP A 216 -5.88 -28.95 18.45
N MET A 217 -6.14 -28.53 19.67
CA MET A 217 -5.44 -28.98 20.86
C MET A 217 -5.96 -30.35 21.29
N SER A 218 -5.04 -31.29 21.51
CA SER A 218 -5.32 -32.64 22.00
C SER A 218 -4.89 -32.75 23.45
N THR A 219 -5.63 -33.51 24.26
CA THR A 219 -5.32 -33.75 25.67
C THR A 219 -4.19 -34.77 25.86
N ARG A 220 -3.93 -35.62 24.85
CA ARG A 220 -3.06 -36.81 24.98
C ARG A 220 -1.67 -36.71 24.34
N LYS A 221 -1.34 -35.63 23.64
CA LYS A 221 -0.10 -35.55 22.82
C LYS A 221 0.58 -34.20 22.97
N LYS A 222 1.89 -34.16 22.67
CA LYS A 222 2.63 -32.91 22.47
C LYS A 222 1.90 -32.05 21.43
N ASN A 223 1.58 -30.82 21.80
CA ASN A 223 0.71 -29.92 21.03
C ASN A 223 1.51 -28.97 20.12
N LYS A 224 2.78 -29.26 19.83
CA LYS A 224 3.65 -28.47 18.94
C LYS A 224 3.00 -28.03 17.62
N TYR A 225 2.26 -28.93 16.95
CA TYR A 225 1.55 -28.59 15.71
C TYR A 225 0.40 -27.60 15.93
N PHE A 226 -0.28 -27.68 17.07
CA PHE A 226 -1.29 -26.71 17.48
C PHE A 226 -0.66 -25.35 17.74
N PHE A 227 0.42 -25.27 18.52
CA PHE A 227 1.14 -24.01 18.78
C PHE A 227 1.68 -23.38 17.50
N THR A 228 2.25 -24.19 16.60
CA THR A 228 2.68 -23.71 15.28
C THR A 228 1.49 -23.15 14.49
N SER A 229 0.36 -23.88 14.42
CA SER A 229 -0.85 -23.40 13.74
C SER A 229 -1.41 -22.12 14.36
N PHE A 230 -1.37 -22.02 15.69
CA PHE A 230 -1.83 -20.86 16.42
C PHE A 230 -0.96 -19.64 16.12
N ALA A 231 0.37 -19.82 16.03
CA ALA A 231 1.28 -18.77 15.59
C ALA A 231 1.00 -18.29 14.16
N LEU A 232 0.71 -19.22 13.23
CA LEU A 232 0.33 -18.86 11.85
C LEU A 232 -1.01 -18.10 11.79
N LEU A 233 -1.95 -18.45 12.67
CA LEU A 233 -3.20 -17.71 12.83
C LEU A 233 -2.93 -16.31 13.40
N ALA A 234 -2.15 -16.20 14.47
CA ALA A 234 -1.75 -14.93 15.10
C ALA A 234 -1.06 -13.99 14.10
N PHE A 235 -0.13 -14.53 13.31
CA PHE A 235 0.52 -13.81 12.21
C PHE A 235 -0.49 -13.31 11.17
N SER A 236 -1.46 -14.13 10.80
CA SER A 236 -2.48 -13.77 9.80
C SER A 236 -3.45 -12.70 10.33
N VAL A 237 -3.80 -12.73 11.62
CA VAL A 237 -4.62 -11.68 12.25
C VAL A 237 -3.81 -10.39 12.41
N SER A 238 -2.52 -10.48 12.73
CA SER A 238 -1.61 -9.33 12.74
C SER A 238 -1.52 -8.68 11.35
N TYR A 239 -1.40 -9.48 10.29
CA TYR A 239 -1.46 -9.01 8.91
C TYR A 239 -2.79 -8.31 8.59
N LEU A 240 -3.91 -8.91 8.99
CA LEU A 240 -5.23 -8.32 8.81
C LEU A 240 -5.28 -6.94 9.48
N ALA A 241 -4.96 -6.84 10.78
CA ALA A 241 -4.97 -5.58 11.51
C ALA A 241 -4.04 -4.54 10.88
N TRP A 242 -2.80 -4.91 10.56
CA TRP A 242 -1.83 -4.03 9.91
C TRP A 242 -2.31 -3.52 8.55
N SER A 243 -2.85 -4.39 7.70
CA SER A 243 -3.36 -4.00 6.37
C SER A 243 -4.51 -3.01 6.48
N GLN A 244 -5.22 -3.02 7.61
CA GLN A 244 -6.32 -2.12 7.87
C GLN A 244 -5.90 -0.88 8.67
N GLY A 245 -4.60 -0.64 8.86
CA GLY A 245 -4.05 0.56 9.48
C GLY A 245 -3.99 0.54 11.00
N VAL A 246 -3.91 -0.64 11.61
CA VAL A 246 -3.56 -0.77 13.04
C VAL A 246 -2.03 -0.73 13.18
N ASP A 247 -1.55 0.22 13.96
CA ASP A 247 -0.13 0.46 14.22
C ASP A 247 0.33 -0.21 15.54
N GLY A 248 1.66 -0.31 15.75
CA GLY A 248 2.26 -0.84 16.99
C GLY A 248 2.10 -2.35 17.20
N ILE A 249 1.87 -3.11 16.12
CA ILE A 249 1.78 -4.57 16.18
C ILE A 249 3.19 -5.17 16.10
N GLY A 250 3.55 -6.00 17.08
CA GLY A 250 4.88 -6.58 17.15
C GLY A 250 4.94 -7.91 17.91
N VAL A 251 6.13 -8.47 18.00
CA VAL A 251 6.42 -9.54 18.97
C VAL A 251 6.76 -8.83 20.29
N ALA A 252 6.29 -9.32 21.43
CA ALA A 252 6.32 -8.64 22.73
C ALA A 252 7.72 -8.25 23.28
N LEU A 253 8.78 -8.42 22.49
CA LEU A 253 10.17 -8.11 22.80
C LEU A 253 10.59 -6.70 22.33
N ASP A 254 9.80 -6.03 21.49
CA ASP A 254 10.15 -4.71 20.95
C ASP A 254 9.49 -3.57 21.76
N GLU A 255 10.26 -2.54 22.13
CA GLU A 255 9.79 -1.39 22.93
C GLU A 255 8.66 -0.59 22.26
N GLU A 256 8.53 -0.67 20.93
CA GLU A 256 7.49 0.01 20.14
C GLU A 256 6.17 -0.80 20.05
N THR A 257 6.12 -2.01 20.61
CA THR A 257 4.96 -2.90 20.52
C THR A 257 3.86 -2.49 21.50
N THR A 258 2.74 -1.99 20.97
CA THR A 258 1.53 -1.69 21.75
C THR A 258 0.63 -2.92 21.89
N ILE A 259 0.56 -3.76 20.86
CA ILE A 259 -0.25 -4.98 20.84
C ILE A 259 0.61 -6.14 20.36
N ALA A 260 0.78 -7.14 21.23
CA ALA A 260 1.51 -8.36 20.87
C ALA A 260 0.75 -9.15 19.80
N SER A 261 1.46 -9.69 18.81
CA SER A 261 0.90 -10.49 17.71
C SER A 261 0.07 -11.70 18.18
N THR A 262 0.36 -12.22 19.37
CA THR A 262 -0.37 -13.33 20.01
C THR A 262 -1.69 -12.92 20.66
N GLN A 263 -1.96 -11.63 20.86
CA GLN A 263 -3.21 -11.10 21.40
C GLN A 263 -4.25 -10.91 20.30
N ILE A 264 -4.68 -12.03 19.71
CA ILE A 264 -5.56 -12.08 18.53
C ILE A 264 -6.85 -11.27 18.72
N LEU A 265 -7.48 -11.36 19.89
CA LEU A 265 -8.74 -10.64 20.17
C LEU A 265 -8.51 -9.13 20.32
N ALA A 266 -7.42 -8.72 20.97
CA ALA A 266 -7.05 -7.31 21.07
C ALA A 266 -6.78 -6.69 19.68
N LEU A 267 -6.14 -7.44 18.78
CA LEU A 267 -5.94 -7.02 17.38
C LEU A 267 -7.27 -6.86 16.64
N MET A 268 -8.23 -7.77 16.85
CA MET A 268 -9.57 -7.65 16.24
C MET A 268 -10.35 -6.45 16.79
N ILE A 269 -10.21 -6.13 18.08
CA ILE A 269 -10.80 -4.93 18.68
C ILE A 269 -10.16 -3.67 18.08
N ALA A 270 -8.84 -3.59 18.04
CA ALA A 270 -8.12 -2.44 17.46
C ALA A 270 -8.45 -2.24 15.98
N LEU A 271 -8.61 -3.32 15.23
CA LEU A 271 -9.08 -3.31 13.83
C LEU A 271 -10.43 -2.58 13.69
N ALA A 272 -11.37 -2.81 14.60
CA ALA A 272 -12.70 -2.20 14.59
C ALA A 272 -12.68 -0.69 14.86
N GLU A 273 -11.57 -0.17 15.40
CA GLU A 273 -11.35 1.24 15.71
C GLU A 273 -10.48 1.94 14.66
N SER A 274 -9.97 1.21 13.67
CA SER A 274 -9.05 1.79 12.70
C SER A 274 -9.71 2.83 11.79
N PRO A 275 -9.11 4.02 11.64
CA PRO A 275 -9.58 5.05 10.71
C PRO A 275 -9.30 4.72 9.23
N ARG A 276 -8.64 3.59 8.95
CA ARG A 276 -8.28 3.15 7.58
C ARG A 276 -8.98 1.85 7.19
N LEU A 277 -9.98 1.43 7.94
CA LEU A 277 -10.67 0.17 7.75
C LEU A 277 -11.34 0.06 6.35
N GLY A 278 -10.95 -0.99 5.62
CA GLY A 278 -11.41 -1.30 4.27
C GLY A 278 -10.80 -0.43 3.16
N ILE A 279 -9.79 0.40 3.45
CA ILE A 279 -9.10 1.18 2.41
C ILE A 279 -8.17 0.27 1.60
N GLN A 280 -7.52 -0.71 2.24
CA GLN A 280 -6.57 -1.61 1.60
C GLN A 280 -7.16 -3.01 1.32
N SER A 281 -8.39 -3.07 0.82
CA SER A 281 -8.99 -4.33 0.38
C SER A 281 -8.24 -4.89 -0.84
N HIS A 282 -7.99 -6.19 -0.84
CA HIS A 282 -7.27 -6.88 -1.91
C HIS A 282 -7.78 -8.32 -2.02
N GLU A 283 -8.84 -8.49 -2.82
CA GLU A 283 -9.42 -9.80 -3.08
C GLU A 283 -8.54 -10.60 -4.07
N PRO A 284 -8.46 -11.95 -3.96
CA PRO A 284 -7.72 -12.76 -4.92
C PRO A 284 -8.44 -12.80 -6.28
N GLY A 285 -8.11 -11.84 -7.15
CA GLY A 285 -8.40 -11.84 -8.58
C GLY A 285 -7.26 -11.25 -9.41
N THR A 286 -6.30 -10.58 -8.77
CA THR A 286 -5.08 -10.07 -9.40
C THR A 286 -3.98 -11.12 -9.30
N LYS A 287 -3.44 -11.55 -10.45
CA LYS A 287 -2.37 -12.58 -10.56
C LYS A 287 -1.09 -12.28 -9.78
N LEU A 288 -0.94 -11.06 -9.27
CA LEU A 288 0.13 -10.60 -8.41
C LEU A 288 -0.52 -9.79 -7.30
N LEU A 289 -0.69 -10.41 -6.13
CA LEU A 289 -0.92 -9.65 -4.90
C LEU A 289 0.44 -9.11 -4.49
N PRO A 290 0.72 -7.81 -4.65
CA PRO A 290 1.99 -7.26 -4.17
C PRO A 290 2.05 -7.48 -2.66
N HIS A 291 3.19 -7.99 -2.19
CA HIS A 291 3.49 -8.01 -0.76
C HIS A 291 3.32 -6.57 -0.26
N LEU A 292 2.27 -6.31 0.53
CA LEU A 292 1.91 -4.94 0.93
C LEU A 292 3.00 -4.27 1.79
N GLY A 293 4.02 -5.02 2.21
CA GLY A 293 5.12 -4.54 3.04
C GLY A 293 4.99 -4.94 4.50
N PHE A 294 4.20 -5.98 4.80
CA PHE A 294 4.10 -6.51 6.16
C PHE A 294 5.45 -7.11 6.59
N GLY A 295 6.22 -6.34 7.35
CA GLY A 295 7.61 -6.65 7.70
C GLY A 295 7.80 -7.61 8.87
N MET A 296 6.72 -8.14 9.45
CA MET A 296 6.80 -9.08 10.56
C MET A 296 7.37 -10.43 10.07
N ASP A 297 8.36 -10.96 10.77
CA ASP A 297 8.88 -12.30 10.49
C ASP A 297 8.00 -13.37 11.16
N VAL A 298 7.40 -14.23 10.34
CA VAL A 298 6.60 -15.36 10.81
C VAL A 298 7.38 -16.32 11.71
N ASN A 299 8.70 -16.47 11.51
CA ASN A 299 9.51 -17.34 12.37
C ASN A 299 9.58 -16.79 13.80
N LEU A 300 9.75 -15.47 13.96
CA LEU A 300 9.77 -14.85 15.29
C LEU A 300 8.45 -15.03 16.04
N VAL A 301 7.32 -14.94 15.33
CA VAL A 301 6.00 -15.20 15.93
C VAL A 301 5.87 -16.67 16.34
N VAL A 302 6.31 -17.60 15.49
CA VAL A 302 6.31 -19.04 15.79
C VAL A 302 7.19 -19.35 16.99
N ASP A 303 8.41 -18.82 17.04
CA ASP A 303 9.35 -19.04 18.13
C ASP A 303 8.83 -18.43 19.44
N ALA A 304 8.22 -17.25 19.42
CA ALA A 304 7.61 -16.63 20.59
C ALA A 304 6.43 -17.45 21.15
N VAL A 305 5.60 -18.05 20.28
CA VAL A 305 4.50 -18.92 20.69
C VAL A 305 5.03 -20.25 21.23
N LEU A 306 6.03 -20.84 20.58
CA LEU A 306 6.66 -22.10 20.99
C LEU A 306 7.47 -21.95 22.28
N ALA A 307 8.06 -20.79 22.57
CA ALA A 307 8.70 -20.53 23.85
C ALA A 307 7.72 -20.69 25.02
N GLY A 308 6.43 -20.40 24.81
CA GLY A 308 5.36 -20.68 25.78
C GLY A 308 5.08 -22.18 25.99
N GLU A 309 5.48 -23.06 25.07
CA GLU A 309 5.32 -24.51 25.21
C GLU A 309 6.38 -25.12 26.14
N VAL A 310 7.53 -24.48 26.37
CA VAL A 310 8.75 -25.08 26.98
C VAL A 310 8.64 -25.33 28.50
N TRP A 311 7.48 -25.12 29.13
CA TRP A 311 7.29 -25.47 30.54
C TRP A 311 7.45 -26.98 30.74
N GLU A 312 8.27 -27.33 31.75
CA GLU A 312 8.85 -28.66 32.04
C GLU A 312 7.85 -29.84 31.88
N ASP A 313 8.41 -31.01 31.55
CA ASP A 313 7.77 -32.31 31.27
C ASP A 313 6.93 -32.91 32.43
N THR A 314 6.37 -32.09 33.32
CA THR A 314 5.56 -32.54 34.47
C THR A 314 4.09 -32.72 34.09
N GLU A 315 3.78 -33.96 33.73
CA GLU A 315 2.44 -34.58 33.75
C GLU A 315 1.39 -34.01 32.76
N GLY A 316 0.43 -34.87 32.39
CA GLY A 316 -0.47 -34.67 31.24
C GLY A 316 -1.30 -33.39 31.26
N TRP A 317 -1.75 -32.97 30.07
CA TRP A 317 -2.77 -31.93 29.93
C TRP A 317 -4.07 -32.47 30.54
N ASP A 318 -4.69 -31.70 31.44
CA ASP A 318 -5.87 -32.03 32.27
C ASP A 318 -5.55 -32.75 33.61
N LEU A 319 -5.09 -31.99 34.61
CA LEU A 319 -5.21 -32.38 36.03
C LEU A 319 -6.54 -31.93 36.67
N VAL A 320 -7.44 -31.31 35.91
CA VAL A 320 -8.79 -31.05 36.40
C VAL A 320 -9.60 -32.33 36.19
N GLU A 321 -9.42 -33.29 37.09
CA GLU A 321 -10.36 -34.40 37.23
C GLU A 321 -11.76 -33.79 37.42
N ALA A 322 -12.62 -33.94 36.41
CA ALA A 322 -14.03 -33.62 36.58
C ALA A 322 -14.55 -34.42 37.80
N PRO A 323 -15.27 -33.80 38.75
CA PRO A 323 -15.79 -34.51 39.92
C PRO A 323 -16.61 -35.70 39.43
N ARG A 324 -16.22 -36.90 39.86
CA ARG A 324 -16.84 -38.17 39.44
C ARG A 324 -18.25 -38.40 40.00
N ASP A 325 -18.80 -37.43 40.73
CA ASP A 325 -20.06 -37.55 41.44
C ASP A 325 -21.14 -36.63 40.84
N ALA A 326 -21.62 -36.98 39.65
CA ALA A 326 -22.85 -36.43 39.08
C ALA A 326 -23.46 -37.39 38.05
N TYR A 327 -23.77 -38.61 38.48
CA TYR A 327 -24.76 -39.50 37.86
C TYR A 327 -25.52 -40.24 38.96
#